data_AF-A0A2W4L0C1-F1
#
_entry.id   AF-A0A2W4L0C1-F1
#
_cell.length_a   1.000
_cell.length_b   1.000
_cell.length_c   1.000
_cell.angle_alpha   90.00
_cell.angle_beta   90.00
_cell.angle_gamma   90.00
#
_symmetry.space_group_name_H-M   'P 1'
#
loop_
_entity.id
_entity.type
_entity.pdbx_description
1 polymer ?
#
loop_
_entity_poly.entity_id
_entity_poly.type
_entity_poly.pdbx_seq_one_letter_code
_entity_poly.pdbx_strand_id
1 'polypeptide(L)'
;MRHNTLAAARGLSTWRASLMMGMLAAGLLAFASAQATPIRISANNVVPACVTPERLMAFLRERNPDLDLRYRDIAAWYKTHGEALRVRWDYAFFQMLVETNYLTFRRGNGKRGDVHPRQNNFAGIGATGGGVPGESFPDVSTGVRAQLEHLVVYSGEYVPSPVAQRTRTVQEHILSWTAPLSRKRPVTFQDLAGKWAADRSYWRSISLTAKRFYDAYCRNDLIATSNGSHPSGNASSWSANVASASMATVVAPNPALAVRPQPQPPRPEPTACRVFSASYGGKKAVLIRHVAEDAIEYTALEVLDGFEASMAESYMKTYAPQGRLIGEFPSSEQAFARAYELCPGAGG
;
A
#
# COMPACT_ATOMS: atom_id res chain seq x y z
N MET A 1 -7.84 103.01 22.68
CA MET A 1 -6.55 102.32 22.94
C MET A 1 -6.88 100.97 23.56
N ARG A 2 -6.29 99.90 23.01
CA ARG A 2 -5.76 98.66 23.66
C ARG A 2 -6.35 98.28 25.02
N HIS A 3 -6.70 97.05 25.37
CA HIS A 3 -6.63 95.70 24.80
C HIS A 3 -7.33 94.78 25.85
N ASN A 4 -7.85 93.63 25.42
CA ASN A 4 -7.81 92.28 26.04
C ASN A 4 -7.72 92.17 27.58
N THR A 5 -8.39 91.27 28.28
CA THR A 5 -9.02 89.95 28.00
C THR A 5 -9.50 89.46 29.38
N LEU A 6 -10.55 88.64 29.46
CA LEU A 6 -10.52 87.37 30.20
C LEU A 6 -11.83 86.60 29.97
N ALA A 7 -11.66 85.42 29.40
CA ALA A 7 -12.70 84.45 29.12
C ALA A 7 -13.06 83.67 30.40
N ALA A 8 -14.35 83.37 30.55
CA ALA A 8 -14.88 82.42 31.51
C ALA A 8 -15.84 81.48 30.78
N ALA A 9 -15.55 80.18 30.80
CA ALA A 9 -16.50 79.09 30.51
C ALA A 9 -15.85 77.80 31.06
N ARG A 10 -16.39 77.08 32.06
CA ARG A 10 -17.58 76.20 32.02
C ARG A 10 -17.55 75.32 30.77
N GLY A 11 -17.62 74.00 30.80
CA GLY A 11 -18.04 73.03 31.79
C GLY A 11 -18.07 71.66 31.07
N LEU A 12 -18.09 70.60 31.85
CA LEU A 12 -17.89 69.21 31.45
C LEU A 12 -18.93 68.69 30.43
N SER A 13 -18.49 67.92 29.43
CA SER A 13 -19.11 66.62 29.11
C SER A 13 -18.12 65.76 28.30
N THR A 14 -17.61 64.71 28.93
CA THR A 14 -16.79 63.70 28.27
C THR A 14 -17.71 62.73 27.55
N TRP A 15 -17.74 62.78 26.23
CA TRP A 15 -18.35 61.77 25.39
C TRP A 15 -17.50 60.48 25.48
N ARG A 16 -18.00 59.48 26.20
CA ARG A 16 -17.47 58.11 26.13
C ARG A 16 -17.93 57.50 24.81
N ALA A 17 -17.06 57.51 23.80
CA ALA A 17 -17.22 56.70 22.60
C ALA A 17 -17.04 55.22 22.98
N SER A 18 -18.14 54.49 23.10
CA SER A 18 -18.12 53.04 23.21
C SER A 18 -17.66 52.43 21.88
N LEU A 19 -16.38 52.08 21.78
CA LEU A 19 -15.87 51.16 20.77
C LEU A 19 -16.47 49.77 21.04
N MET A 20 -17.55 49.43 20.34
CA MET A 20 -17.95 48.04 20.17
C MET A 20 -16.92 47.37 19.25
N MET A 21 -15.87 46.83 19.86
CA MET A 21 -14.95 45.91 19.21
C MET A 21 -15.68 44.59 19.01
N GLY A 22 -16.35 44.45 17.87
CA GLY A 22 -16.91 43.18 17.44
C GLY A 22 -15.77 42.18 17.27
N MET A 23 -15.59 41.29 18.24
CA MET A 23 -14.81 40.07 18.07
C MET A 23 -15.54 39.19 17.06
N LEU A 24 -15.24 39.38 15.78
CA LEU A 24 -15.38 38.32 14.79
C LEU A 24 -14.39 37.21 15.18
N ALA A 25 -14.83 36.31 16.05
CA ALA A 25 -14.19 35.01 16.23
C ALA A 25 -14.35 34.25 14.91
N ALA A 26 -13.45 34.51 13.97
CA ALA A 26 -13.24 33.66 12.82
C ALA A 26 -12.79 32.30 13.37
N GLY A 27 -13.76 31.41 13.55
CA GLY A 27 -13.52 30.01 13.88
C GLY A 27 -12.63 29.42 12.80
N LEU A 28 -11.34 29.34 13.07
CA LEU A 28 -10.43 28.47 12.35
C LEU A 28 -10.92 27.04 12.63
N LEU A 29 -11.82 26.55 11.78
CA LEU A 29 -12.00 25.12 11.59
C LEU A 29 -10.66 24.61 11.08
N ALA A 30 -9.78 24.21 12.00
CA ALA A 30 -8.64 23.39 11.67
C ALA A 30 -9.22 22.10 11.09
N PHE A 31 -9.28 22.02 9.76
CA PHE A 31 -9.44 20.75 9.07
C PHE A 31 -8.22 19.93 9.47
N ALA A 32 -8.39 19.07 10.48
CA ALA A 32 -7.44 18.02 10.77
C ALA A 32 -7.33 17.21 9.47
N SER A 33 -6.26 17.42 8.72
CA SER A 33 -5.95 16.56 7.61
C SER A 33 -5.93 15.13 8.17
N ALA A 34 -6.63 14.21 7.51
CA ALA A 34 -6.59 12.80 7.89
C ALA A 34 -5.15 12.31 7.69
N GLN A 35 -4.32 12.51 8.70
CA GLN A 35 -2.93 12.10 8.68
C GLN A 35 -2.92 10.59 8.57
N ALA A 36 -2.16 10.08 7.60
CA ALA A 36 -2.04 8.64 7.42
C ALA A 36 -1.51 7.98 8.70
N THR A 37 -2.05 6.83 9.00
CA THR A 37 -1.75 6.10 10.24
C THR A 37 -0.26 5.74 10.31
N PRO A 38 0.42 6.01 11.45
CA PRO A 38 1.79 5.55 11.66
C PRO A 38 1.90 4.03 11.66
N ILE A 39 3.00 3.49 11.12
CA ILE A 39 3.24 2.03 11.03
C ILE A 39 3.43 1.42 12.43
N ARG A 40 4.11 2.15 13.34
CA ARG A 40 4.46 1.65 14.68
C ARG A 40 3.45 2.08 15.72
N ILE A 41 3.14 1.19 16.66
CA ILE A 41 2.28 1.55 17.79
C ILE A 41 2.99 2.49 18.77
N SER A 42 2.22 3.38 19.36
CA SER A 42 2.64 4.31 20.42
C SER A 42 1.47 4.59 21.36
N ALA A 43 1.69 5.34 22.43
CA ALA A 43 0.62 5.74 23.36
C ALA A 43 -0.57 6.42 22.66
N ASN A 44 -0.31 7.15 21.57
CA ASN A 44 -1.32 7.89 20.80
C ASN A 44 -1.67 7.20 19.47
N ASN A 45 -1.13 6.01 19.20
CA ASN A 45 -1.36 5.24 17.98
C ASN A 45 -1.48 3.76 18.35
N VAL A 46 -2.65 3.37 18.85
CA VAL A 46 -2.94 1.98 19.25
C VAL A 46 -3.89 1.33 18.24
N VAL A 47 -3.92 0.00 18.24
CA VAL A 47 -5.00 -0.73 17.57
C VAL A 47 -6.27 -0.59 18.43
N PRO A 48 -7.39 -0.07 17.89
CA PRO A 48 -8.61 0.10 18.68
C PRO A 48 -9.13 -1.23 19.24
N ALA A 49 -9.70 -1.22 20.45
CA ALA A 49 -10.21 -2.43 21.11
C ALA A 49 -11.30 -3.17 20.31
N CYS A 50 -12.05 -2.43 19.49
CA CYS A 50 -13.06 -2.98 18.58
C CYS A 50 -12.45 -3.84 17.46
N VAL A 51 -11.14 -3.75 17.20
CA VAL A 51 -10.46 -4.58 16.20
C VAL A 51 -10.07 -5.90 16.85
N THR A 52 -10.82 -6.94 16.56
CA THR A 52 -10.50 -8.31 16.98
C THR A 52 -10.20 -9.20 15.77
N PRO A 53 -9.40 -10.27 15.92
CA PRO A 53 -9.19 -11.24 14.85
C PRO A 53 -10.50 -11.75 14.24
N GLU A 54 -11.51 -12.00 15.05
CA GLU A 54 -12.82 -12.50 14.62
C GLU A 54 -13.51 -11.50 13.69
N ARG A 55 -13.53 -10.21 14.05
CA ARG A 55 -14.12 -9.15 13.22
C ARG A 55 -13.35 -8.96 11.92
N LEU A 56 -12.02 -8.99 11.95
CA LEU A 56 -11.20 -8.91 10.73
C LEU A 56 -11.44 -10.11 9.80
N MET A 57 -11.57 -11.31 10.36
CA MET A 57 -11.89 -12.51 9.59
C MET A 57 -13.31 -12.47 9.02
N ALA A 58 -14.28 -11.89 9.73
CA ALA A 58 -15.63 -11.64 9.19
C ALA A 58 -15.57 -10.69 7.98
N PHE A 59 -14.88 -9.55 8.13
CA PHE A 59 -14.70 -8.58 7.05
C PHE A 59 -13.97 -9.15 5.81
N LEU A 60 -12.93 -9.96 6.01
CA LEU A 60 -12.25 -10.66 4.92
C LEU A 60 -13.22 -11.56 4.13
N ARG A 61 -14.08 -12.32 4.82
CA ARG A 61 -15.02 -13.28 4.20
C ARG A 61 -16.13 -12.61 3.40
N GLU A 62 -16.47 -11.35 3.65
CA GLU A 62 -17.44 -10.61 2.83
C GLU A 62 -17.07 -10.56 1.35
N ARG A 63 -15.76 -10.60 1.04
CA ARG A 63 -15.25 -10.58 -0.34
C ARG A 63 -14.53 -11.85 -0.76
N ASN A 64 -14.40 -12.80 0.15
CA ASN A 64 -13.86 -14.12 -0.13
C ASN A 64 -14.62 -15.16 0.71
N PRO A 65 -15.88 -15.48 0.34
CA PRO A 65 -16.71 -16.42 1.10
C PRO A 65 -16.12 -17.85 1.09
N ASP A 66 -15.42 -18.21 0.00
CA ASP A 66 -14.78 -19.51 -0.18
C ASP A 66 -13.32 -19.51 0.33
N LEU A 67 -13.08 -18.86 1.47
CA LEU A 67 -11.75 -18.71 2.05
C LEU A 67 -11.13 -20.08 2.38
N ASP A 68 -9.94 -20.32 1.83
CA ASP A 68 -9.15 -21.53 2.11
C ASP A 68 -8.89 -21.69 3.63
N LEU A 69 -9.16 -22.89 4.15
CA LEU A 69 -9.06 -23.22 5.57
C LEU A 69 -7.67 -22.95 6.17
N ARG A 70 -6.60 -22.96 5.36
CA ARG A 70 -5.26 -22.62 5.88
C ARG A 70 -5.14 -21.17 6.36
N TYR A 71 -6.02 -20.29 5.89
CA TYR A 71 -6.05 -18.88 6.30
C TYR A 71 -6.98 -18.60 7.48
N ARG A 72 -7.61 -19.63 8.07
CA ARG A 72 -8.62 -19.45 9.14
C ARG A 72 -8.13 -18.60 10.32
N ASP A 73 -6.83 -18.66 10.63
CA ASP A 73 -6.21 -18.01 11.78
C ASP A 73 -5.33 -16.80 11.37
N ILE A 74 -5.37 -16.35 10.11
CA ILE A 74 -4.42 -15.34 9.60
C ILE A 74 -4.51 -14.01 10.38
N ALA A 75 -5.71 -13.54 10.74
CA ALA A 75 -5.86 -12.33 11.54
C ALA A 75 -5.26 -12.46 12.95
N ALA A 76 -5.32 -13.66 13.55
CA ALA A 76 -4.68 -13.92 14.83
C ALA A 76 -3.15 -13.85 14.71
N TRP A 77 -2.58 -14.37 13.62
CA TRP A 77 -1.15 -14.21 13.35
C TRP A 77 -0.72 -12.75 13.18
N TYR A 78 -1.53 -11.90 12.51
CA TYR A 78 -1.25 -10.47 12.43
C TYR A 78 -1.25 -9.83 13.82
N LYS A 79 -2.24 -10.15 14.66
CA LYS A 79 -2.29 -9.65 16.04
C LYS A 79 -1.06 -10.08 16.83
N THR A 80 -0.78 -11.38 16.92
CA THR A 80 0.32 -11.93 17.72
C THR A 80 1.68 -11.37 17.31
N HIS A 81 2.02 -11.46 16.02
CA HIS A 81 3.32 -10.96 15.54
C HIS A 81 3.37 -9.43 15.57
N GLY A 82 2.26 -8.78 15.29
CA GLY A 82 2.18 -7.33 15.25
C GLY A 82 2.29 -6.68 16.62
N GLU A 83 1.70 -7.28 17.66
CA GLU A 83 1.89 -6.86 19.05
C GLU A 83 3.36 -7.05 19.47
N ALA A 84 3.94 -8.23 19.20
CA ALA A 84 5.33 -8.53 19.51
C ALA A 84 6.30 -7.57 18.80
N LEU A 85 6.04 -7.27 17.53
CA LEU A 85 6.84 -6.36 16.73
C LEU A 85 6.45 -4.90 16.93
N ARG A 86 5.41 -4.55 17.69
CA ARG A 86 4.90 -3.17 17.83
C ARG A 86 4.47 -2.49 16.51
N VAL A 87 3.79 -3.22 15.64
CA VAL A 87 3.22 -2.71 14.38
C VAL A 87 1.71 -2.50 14.52
N ARG A 88 1.15 -1.48 13.85
CA ARG A 88 -0.30 -1.30 13.64
C ARG A 88 -0.84 -2.43 12.78
N TRP A 89 -1.07 -3.57 13.42
CA TRP A 89 -1.31 -4.86 12.78
C TRP A 89 -2.64 -4.95 12.07
N ASP A 90 -3.61 -4.12 12.47
CA ASP A 90 -4.85 -3.90 11.74
C ASP A 90 -4.60 -3.31 10.34
N TYR A 91 -3.76 -2.28 10.24
CA TYR A 91 -3.37 -1.70 8.96
C TYR A 91 -2.47 -2.63 8.12
N ALA A 92 -1.61 -3.43 8.76
CA ALA A 92 -0.86 -4.47 8.05
C ALA A 92 -1.80 -5.56 7.48
N PHE A 93 -2.86 -5.91 8.19
CA PHE A 93 -3.91 -6.81 7.70
C PHE A 93 -4.66 -6.17 6.52
N PHE A 94 -5.06 -4.90 6.59
CA PHE A 94 -5.71 -4.20 5.47
C PHE A 94 -4.79 -4.08 4.25
N GLN A 95 -3.50 -3.83 4.45
CA GLN A 95 -2.50 -3.92 3.39
C GLN A 95 -2.53 -5.31 2.74
N MET A 96 -2.51 -6.39 3.52
CA MET A 96 -2.58 -7.76 2.97
C MET A 96 -3.85 -7.98 2.14
N LEU A 97 -4.99 -7.45 2.55
CA LEU A 97 -6.22 -7.55 1.75
C LEU A 97 -6.07 -6.87 0.39
N VAL A 98 -5.37 -5.73 0.33
CA VAL A 98 -5.10 -4.99 -0.92
C VAL A 98 -4.10 -5.77 -1.79
N GLU A 99 -2.97 -6.20 -1.21
CA GLU A 99 -1.87 -6.88 -1.90
C GLU A 99 -2.27 -8.23 -2.49
N THR A 100 -3.12 -8.96 -1.78
CA THR A 100 -3.54 -10.32 -2.16
C THR A 100 -4.89 -10.37 -2.85
N ASN A 101 -5.57 -9.22 -2.98
CA ASN A 101 -6.98 -9.14 -3.36
C ASN A 101 -7.83 -10.10 -2.50
N TYR A 102 -7.88 -9.84 -1.19
CA TYR A 102 -8.64 -10.63 -0.21
C TYR A 102 -8.27 -12.13 -0.22
N LEU A 103 -6.97 -12.44 -0.32
CA LEU A 103 -6.41 -13.79 -0.40
C LEU A 103 -6.86 -14.62 -1.60
N THR A 104 -7.41 -13.99 -2.63
CA THR A 104 -7.71 -14.66 -3.91
C THR A 104 -6.46 -14.78 -4.79
N PHE A 105 -5.49 -13.87 -4.60
CA PHE A 105 -4.28 -13.71 -5.43
C PHE A 105 -4.59 -13.58 -6.92
N ARG A 106 -5.76 -13.02 -7.23
CA ARG A 106 -6.23 -12.75 -8.59
C ARG A 106 -6.13 -11.26 -8.89
N ARG A 107 -5.76 -10.95 -10.13
CA ARG A 107 -5.84 -9.61 -10.70
C ARG A 107 -7.30 -9.24 -10.96
N GLY A 108 -7.59 -7.96 -11.19
CA GLY A 108 -8.96 -7.48 -11.45
C GLY A 108 -9.66 -8.12 -12.65
N ASN A 109 -8.91 -8.65 -13.61
CA ASN A 109 -9.42 -9.42 -14.75
C ASN A 109 -9.64 -10.92 -14.46
N GLY A 110 -9.56 -11.33 -13.19
CA GLY A 110 -9.73 -12.72 -12.75
C GLY A 110 -8.53 -13.65 -12.99
N LYS A 111 -7.51 -13.22 -13.75
CA LYS A 111 -6.27 -14.01 -13.95
C LYS A 111 -5.46 -14.07 -12.65
N ARG A 112 -4.58 -15.07 -12.55
CA ARG A 112 -3.66 -15.18 -11.41
C ARG A 112 -2.69 -13.99 -11.38
N GLY A 113 -2.43 -13.50 -10.17
CA GLY A 113 -1.31 -12.60 -9.89
C GLY A 113 0.03 -13.33 -9.98
N ASP A 114 1.11 -12.56 -9.88
CA ASP A 114 2.47 -13.12 -9.91
C ASP A 114 2.73 -14.01 -8.69
N VAL A 115 2.27 -13.55 -7.51
CA VAL A 115 2.34 -14.32 -6.28
C VAL A 115 1.26 -15.41 -6.27
N HIS A 116 1.66 -16.65 -6.04
CA HIS A 116 0.77 -17.79 -5.84
C HIS A 116 0.33 -17.92 -4.39
N PRO A 117 -0.94 -18.30 -4.13
CA PRO A 117 -1.43 -18.57 -2.78
C PRO A 117 -0.53 -19.52 -1.95
N ARG A 118 0.14 -20.52 -2.55
CA ARG A 118 1.00 -21.50 -1.86
C ARG A 118 2.29 -20.89 -1.31
N GLN A 119 2.66 -19.69 -1.76
CA GLN A 119 3.86 -19.00 -1.30
C GLN A 119 3.69 -18.38 0.08
N ASN A 120 2.47 -18.24 0.60
CA ASN A 120 2.18 -17.50 1.84
C ASN A 120 2.81 -16.09 1.86
N ASN A 121 3.00 -15.48 0.69
CA ASN A 121 3.59 -14.15 0.55
C ASN A 121 2.47 -13.11 0.46
N PHE A 122 2.14 -12.54 1.60
CA PHE A 122 0.95 -11.69 1.76
C PHE A 122 1.16 -10.22 1.41
N ALA A 123 2.38 -9.87 0.99
CA ALA A 123 2.76 -8.47 0.78
C ALA A 123 3.64 -8.27 -0.46
N GLY A 124 3.62 -9.24 -1.39
CA GLY A 124 4.35 -9.15 -2.65
C GLY A 124 5.88 -9.09 -2.51
N ILE A 125 6.44 -9.57 -1.40
CA ILE A 125 7.88 -9.43 -1.12
C ILE A 125 8.68 -10.13 -2.21
N GLY A 126 9.47 -9.36 -2.95
CA GLY A 126 10.32 -9.86 -4.03
C GLY A 126 9.61 -10.09 -5.37
N ALA A 127 8.31 -9.84 -5.47
CA ALA A 127 7.61 -9.85 -6.75
C ALA A 127 7.90 -8.54 -7.50
N THR A 128 8.17 -8.62 -8.80
CA THR A 128 8.58 -7.46 -9.63
C THR A 128 7.66 -7.20 -10.82
N GLY A 129 6.57 -7.96 -10.97
CA GLY A 129 5.76 -7.97 -12.19
C GLY A 129 6.25 -8.98 -13.22
N GLY A 130 5.49 -9.16 -14.30
CA GLY A 130 5.89 -10.00 -15.44
C GLY A 130 6.03 -11.50 -15.14
N GLY A 131 5.33 -12.02 -14.13
CA GLY A 131 5.38 -13.43 -13.75
C GLY A 131 6.46 -13.78 -12.74
N VAL A 132 7.27 -12.83 -12.24
CA VAL A 132 8.23 -13.09 -11.16
C VAL A 132 7.49 -13.25 -9.84
N PRO A 133 7.44 -14.46 -9.25
CA PRO A 133 6.49 -14.79 -8.20
C PRO A 133 6.82 -14.19 -6.82
N GLY A 134 8.05 -13.69 -6.64
CA GLY A 134 8.56 -13.26 -5.35
C GLY A 134 8.89 -14.43 -4.40
N GLU A 135 9.09 -14.12 -3.13
CA GLU A 135 9.50 -15.09 -2.12
C GLU A 135 8.37 -16.04 -1.71
N SER A 136 8.75 -17.16 -1.09
CA SER A 136 7.84 -18.15 -0.51
C SER A 136 8.19 -18.42 0.95
N PHE A 137 7.16 -18.57 1.77
CA PHE A 137 7.26 -18.83 3.20
C PHE A 137 6.60 -20.17 3.55
N PRO A 138 7.19 -20.93 4.49
CA PRO A 138 6.77 -22.31 4.78
C PRO A 138 5.33 -22.42 5.30
N ASP A 139 4.83 -21.39 5.97
CA ASP A 139 3.49 -21.36 6.55
C ASP A 139 2.93 -19.93 6.62
N VAL A 140 1.64 -19.83 6.96
CA VAL A 140 0.93 -18.55 7.07
C VAL A 140 1.52 -17.64 8.15
N SER A 141 1.91 -18.21 9.30
CA SER A 141 2.50 -17.44 10.41
C SER A 141 3.82 -16.80 9.99
N THR A 142 4.68 -17.55 9.32
CA THR A 142 5.97 -17.08 8.79
C THR A 142 5.76 -16.00 7.72
N GLY A 143 4.79 -16.18 6.81
CA GLY A 143 4.45 -15.19 5.81
C GLY A 143 3.94 -13.86 6.37
N VAL A 144 3.10 -13.92 7.42
CA VAL A 144 2.63 -12.73 8.14
C VAL A 144 3.79 -12.03 8.84
N ARG A 145 4.65 -12.79 9.54
CA ARG A 145 5.85 -12.25 10.19
C ARG A 145 6.77 -11.57 9.19
N ALA A 146 6.96 -12.14 7.99
CA ALA A 146 7.77 -11.55 6.93
C ALA A 146 7.31 -10.15 6.52
N GLN A 147 6.00 -9.96 6.32
CA GLN A 147 5.44 -8.64 6.03
C GLN A 147 5.69 -7.66 7.18
N LEU A 148 5.43 -8.08 8.42
CA LEU A 148 5.53 -7.21 9.59
C LEU A 148 6.97 -6.79 9.85
N GLU A 149 7.94 -7.70 9.73
CA GLU A 149 9.37 -7.39 9.80
C GLU A 149 9.78 -6.41 8.70
N HIS A 150 9.27 -6.57 7.48
CA HIS A 150 9.55 -5.63 6.41
C HIS A 150 8.97 -4.22 6.72
N LEU A 151 7.77 -4.15 7.29
CA LEU A 151 7.18 -2.89 7.77
C LEU A 151 7.99 -2.25 8.91
N VAL A 152 8.60 -3.04 9.80
CA VAL A 152 9.52 -2.53 10.83
C VAL A 152 10.70 -1.80 10.18
N VAL A 153 11.31 -2.40 9.16
CA VAL A 153 12.38 -1.76 8.38
C VAL A 153 11.93 -0.47 7.70
N TYR A 154 10.75 -0.49 7.06
CA TYR A 154 10.16 0.72 6.47
C TYR A 154 9.84 1.80 7.53
N SER A 155 9.64 1.42 8.79
CA SER A 155 9.44 2.39 9.86
C SER A 155 10.72 3.04 10.39
N GLY A 156 11.88 2.64 9.87
CA GLY A 156 13.19 3.19 10.25
C GLY A 156 13.92 2.40 11.32
N GLU A 157 13.55 1.14 11.57
CA GLU A 157 14.14 0.28 12.60
C GLU A 157 14.74 -0.99 11.97
N TYR A 158 15.98 -1.32 12.33
CA TYR A 158 16.67 -2.51 11.84
C TYR A 158 16.07 -3.78 12.45
N VAL A 159 15.93 -4.84 11.66
CA VAL A 159 15.47 -6.15 12.14
C VAL A 159 16.63 -7.13 12.09
N PRO A 160 17.04 -7.74 13.23
CA PRO A 160 18.03 -8.79 13.22
C PRO A 160 17.44 -10.08 12.63
N SER A 161 18.13 -10.65 11.64
CA SER A 161 17.78 -11.93 11.01
C SER A 161 16.31 -12.05 10.53
N PRO A 162 15.80 -11.11 9.70
CA PRO A 162 14.42 -11.16 9.24
C PRO A 162 14.16 -12.44 8.43
N VAL A 163 12.93 -12.94 8.43
CA VAL A 163 12.59 -14.23 7.79
C VAL A 163 12.63 -14.15 6.27
N ALA A 164 12.32 -12.98 5.68
CA ALA A 164 12.43 -12.76 4.24
C ALA A 164 13.85 -12.40 3.82
N GLN A 165 14.34 -13.08 2.78
CA GLN A 165 15.68 -12.85 2.24
C GLN A 165 15.79 -11.44 1.66
N ARG A 166 14.77 -10.96 0.97
CA ARG A 166 14.75 -9.59 0.44
C ARG A 166 14.86 -8.57 1.55
N THR A 167 14.15 -8.75 2.66
CA THR A 167 14.27 -7.86 3.81
C THR A 167 15.72 -7.85 4.33
N ARG A 168 16.40 -9.01 4.40
CA ARG A 168 17.84 -9.07 4.75
C ARG A 168 18.69 -8.24 3.79
N THR A 169 18.47 -8.40 2.49
CA THR A 169 19.29 -7.76 1.45
C THR A 169 19.03 -6.27 1.29
N VAL A 170 17.78 -5.80 1.43
CA VAL A 170 17.43 -4.40 1.13
C VAL A 170 17.29 -3.50 2.35
N GLN A 171 17.34 -4.05 3.57
CA GLN A 171 17.07 -3.24 4.76
C GLN A 171 18.01 -2.06 4.92
N GLU A 172 19.31 -2.20 4.63
CA GLU A 172 20.26 -1.09 4.72
C GLU A 172 19.88 0.05 3.76
N HIS A 173 19.51 -0.29 2.53
CA HIS A 173 19.04 0.68 1.55
C HIS A 173 17.73 1.35 1.99
N ILE A 174 16.77 0.60 2.54
CA ILE A 174 15.52 1.18 3.06
C ILE A 174 15.84 2.14 4.23
N LEU A 175 16.68 1.71 5.17
CA LEU A 175 17.06 2.48 6.35
C LEU A 175 17.80 3.78 6.01
N SER A 176 18.53 3.82 4.89
CA SER A 176 19.23 5.04 4.43
C SER A 176 18.29 6.25 4.31
N TRP A 177 17.01 6.04 4.01
CA TRP A 177 16.00 7.11 3.91
C TRP A 177 14.93 7.05 5.00
N THR A 178 14.60 5.88 5.57
CA THR A 178 13.60 5.78 6.63
C THR A 178 14.12 6.18 8.01
N ALA A 179 15.38 5.86 8.35
CA ALA A 179 15.98 6.23 9.65
C ALA A 179 16.12 7.76 9.88
N PRO A 180 16.51 8.59 8.89
CA PRO A 180 16.46 10.05 9.07
C PRO A 180 15.03 10.59 9.14
N LEU A 181 14.07 9.94 8.48
CA LEU A 181 12.66 10.34 8.53
C LEU A 181 12.05 10.01 9.90
N SER A 182 12.28 8.81 10.43
CA SER A 182 11.74 8.32 11.70
C SER A 182 12.19 9.15 12.90
N ARG A 183 13.40 9.74 12.84
CA ARG A 183 13.89 10.71 13.83
C ARG A 183 13.13 12.04 13.85
N LYS A 184 12.46 12.40 12.75
CA LYS A 184 11.71 13.67 12.63
C LYS A 184 10.23 13.49 12.95
N ARG A 185 9.64 12.37 12.54
CA ARG A 185 8.24 12.01 12.79
C ARG A 185 8.02 10.50 12.64
N PRO A 186 6.94 9.95 13.20
CA PRO A 186 6.53 8.58 12.89
C PRO A 186 6.38 8.37 11.38
N VAL A 187 6.93 7.26 10.86
CA VAL A 187 6.70 6.83 9.48
C VAL A 187 5.31 6.21 9.38
N THR A 188 4.60 6.55 8.31
CA THR A 188 3.18 6.22 8.09
C THR A 188 2.98 5.29 6.91
N PHE A 189 1.82 4.65 6.80
CA PHE A 189 1.46 3.87 5.63
C PHE A 189 1.42 4.71 4.33
N GLN A 190 1.29 6.04 4.42
CA GLN A 190 1.42 6.94 3.27
C GLN A 190 2.87 7.03 2.76
N ASP A 191 3.86 6.93 3.63
CA ASP A 191 5.27 6.98 3.25
C ASP A 191 5.73 5.73 2.47
N LEU A 192 4.91 4.67 2.47
CA LEU A 192 5.12 3.48 1.64
C LEU A 192 4.83 3.77 0.15
N ALA A 193 4.09 4.83 -0.19
CA ALA A 193 3.72 5.13 -1.56
C ALA A 193 4.95 5.56 -2.39
N GLY A 194 5.15 4.92 -3.55
CA GLY A 194 6.34 5.11 -4.39
C GLY A 194 7.63 4.48 -3.81
N LYS A 195 7.55 3.74 -2.70
CA LYS A 195 8.70 3.12 -2.03
C LYS A 195 8.52 1.62 -1.79
N TRP A 196 7.32 1.23 -1.37
CA TRP A 196 6.86 -0.15 -1.26
C TRP A 196 6.17 -0.58 -2.56
N ALA A 197 5.17 0.19 -2.98
CA ALA A 197 4.47 0.04 -4.25
C ALA A 197 4.76 1.24 -5.15
N ALA A 198 4.81 1.04 -6.47
CA ALA A 198 5.02 2.11 -7.44
C ALA A 198 3.88 3.15 -7.41
N ASP A 199 2.66 2.73 -7.10
CA ASP A 199 1.49 3.60 -7.01
C ASP A 199 1.64 4.65 -5.88
N ARG A 200 1.61 5.93 -6.24
CA ARG A 200 1.67 7.07 -5.30
C ARG A 200 0.40 7.26 -4.48
N SER A 201 -0.70 6.64 -4.90
CA SER A 201 -1.99 6.60 -4.21
C SER A 201 -2.22 5.30 -3.44
N TYR A 202 -1.24 4.39 -3.42
CA TYR A 202 -1.33 3.07 -2.80
C TYR A 202 -1.94 3.08 -1.39
N TRP A 203 -1.48 4.02 -0.56
CA TRP A 203 -1.95 4.20 0.82
C TRP A 203 -3.45 4.51 0.93
N ARG A 204 -4.07 5.11 -0.10
CA ARG A 204 -5.50 5.41 -0.12
C ARG A 204 -6.33 4.12 -0.16
N SER A 205 -5.87 3.09 -0.85
CA SER A 205 -6.53 1.78 -0.90
C SER A 205 -6.53 1.10 0.47
N ILE A 206 -5.42 1.20 1.20
CA ILE A 206 -5.33 0.73 2.60
C ILE A 206 -6.30 1.52 3.48
N SER A 207 -6.25 2.86 3.43
CA SER A 207 -7.12 3.73 4.24
C SER A 207 -8.60 3.54 3.94
N LEU A 208 -8.98 3.34 2.67
CA LEU A 208 -10.37 3.06 2.28
C LEU A 208 -10.84 1.71 2.82
N THR A 209 -9.97 0.70 2.77
CA THR A 209 -10.26 -0.63 3.33
C THR A 209 -10.42 -0.56 4.85
N ALA A 210 -9.51 0.14 5.53
CA ALA A 210 -9.60 0.38 6.97
C ALA A 210 -10.90 1.12 7.35
N LYS A 211 -11.25 2.18 6.61
CA LYS A 211 -12.48 2.95 6.84
C LYS A 211 -13.73 2.06 6.74
N ARG A 212 -13.81 1.22 5.69
CA ARG A 212 -14.93 0.28 5.52
C ARG A 212 -15.05 -0.69 6.70
N PHE A 213 -13.93 -1.24 7.16
CA PHE A 213 -13.91 -2.08 8.35
C PHE A 213 -14.44 -1.32 9.58
N TYR A 214 -13.87 -0.15 9.90
CA TYR A 214 -14.27 0.59 11.09
C TYR A 214 -15.73 1.04 11.04
N ASP A 215 -16.21 1.49 9.88
CA ASP A 215 -17.60 1.89 9.68
C ASP A 215 -18.59 0.74 9.93
N ALA A 216 -18.23 -0.49 9.55
CA ALA A 216 -19.11 -1.65 9.64
C ALA A 216 -18.97 -2.39 10.99
N TYR A 217 -17.76 -2.48 11.54
CA TYR A 217 -17.45 -3.37 12.67
C TYR A 217 -17.10 -2.64 13.96
N CYS A 218 -16.84 -1.33 13.92
CA CYS A 218 -16.42 -0.57 15.09
C CYS A 218 -17.32 0.62 15.42
N ARG A 219 -18.23 1.04 14.53
CA ARG A 219 -19.03 2.26 14.70
C ARG A 219 -19.72 2.35 16.06
N ASN A 220 -20.34 1.27 16.53
CA ASN A 220 -21.06 1.26 17.81
C ASN A 220 -20.10 1.33 19.01
N ASP A 221 -18.94 0.65 18.94
CA ASP A 221 -17.93 0.69 19.99
C ASP A 221 -17.27 2.07 20.09
N LEU A 222 -17.01 2.71 18.95
CA LEU A 222 -16.45 4.07 18.89
C LEU A 222 -17.42 5.10 19.48
N ILE A 223 -18.73 4.97 19.23
CA ILE A 223 -19.76 5.81 19.83
C ILE A 223 -19.90 5.54 21.34
N ALA A 224 -19.82 4.27 21.77
CA ALA A 224 -19.87 3.90 23.19
C ALA A 224 -18.67 4.44 23.97
N THR A 225 -17.47 4.44 23.37
CA THR A 225 -16.27 5.02 24.00
C THR A 225 -16.31 6.56 24.04
N SER A 226 -16.91 7.23 23.05
CA SER A 226 -17.08 8.70 23.09
C SER A 226 -18.14 9.15 24.09
N ASN A 227 -19.13 8.30 24.40
CA ASN A 227 -20.21 8.60 25.34
C ASN A 227 -19.92 8.16 26.79
N GLY A 228 -18.67 7.75 27.10
CA GLY A 228 -18.27 7.37 28.46
C GLY A 228 -18.93 6.09 29.00
N SER A 229 -19.58 5.31 28.15
CA SER A 229 -20.21 4.04 28.55
C SER A 229 -19.18 2.92 28.51
N HIS A 230 -18.60 2.60 29.67
CA HIS A 230 -17.78 1.40 29.86
C HIS A 230 -18.67 0.14 29.80
N PRO A 231 -18.40 -0.82 28.89
CA PRO A 231 -18.99 -2.14 29.00
C PRO A 231 -18.23 -2.93 30.06
N SER A 232 -18.89 -3.21 31.18
CA SER A 232 -18.52 -4.27 32.12
C SER A 232 -18.91 -5.61 31.51
N GLY A 233 -17.96 -6.54 31.32
CA GLY A 233 -18.30 -7.85 30.76
C GLY A 233 -17.14 -8.84 30.62
N ASN A 234 -16.82 -9.50 31.73
CA ASN A 234 -16.21 -10.83 31.89
C ASN A 234 -15.08 -11.28 30.94
N ALA A 235 -13.86 -11.17 31.45
CA ALA A 235 -12.74 -12.04 31.10
C ALA A 235 -13.08 -13.49 31.53
N SER A 236 -13.44 -14.32 30.57
CA SER A 236 -13.55 -15.77 30.78
C SER A 236 -12.17 -16.38 30.60
N SER A 237 -11.64 -16.95 31.68
CA SER A 237 -10.36 -17.64 31.76
C SER A 237 -10.32 -18.88 30.86
N TRP A 238 -9.45 -18.87 29.85
CA TRP A 238 -9.06 -20.09 29.13
C TRP A 238 -7.70 -20.53 29.63
N SER A 239 -7.70 -21.60 30.44
CA SER A 239 -6.50 -22.27 30.92
C SER A 239 -5.87 -23.09 29.78
N ALA A 240 -4.62 -22.78 29.46
CA ALA A 240 -3.81 -23.54 28.51
C ALA A 240 -3.31 -24.83 29.17
N ASN A 241 -3.71 -25.99 28.65
CA ASN A 241 -2.99 -27.25 28.87
C ASN A 241 -2.08 -27.50 27.68
N VAL A 242 -0.78 -27.27 27.89
CA VAL A 242 0.29 -27.64 26.96
C VAL A 242 0.77 -29.03 27.36
N ALA A 243 0.39 -30.05 26.59
CA ALA A 243 0.98 -31.37 26.68
C ALA A 243 2.04 -31.49 25.57
N SER A 244 3.30 -31.62 26.01
CA SER A 244 4.46 -31.91 25.15
C SER A 244 4.31 -33.28 24.48
N ALA A 245 4.56 -33.35 23.18
CA ALA A 245 4.79 -34.62 22.49
C ALA A 245 6.04 -34.51 21.60
N SER A 246 6.89 -35.51 21.75
CA SER A 246 8.27 -35.63 21.27
C SER A 246 8.45 -35.66 19.75
N MET A 247 9.67 -35.30 19.35
CA MET A 247 10.22 -35.39 18.00
C MET A 247 10.24 -36.81 17.45
N ALA A 248 9.88 -36.95 16.18
CA ALA A 248 10.24 -38.10 15.35
C ALA A 248 10.74 -37.62 13.98
N THR A 249 11.94 -38.09 13.64
CA THR A 249 12.72 -37.83 12.43
C THR A 249 12.06 -38.49 11.20
N VAL A 250 11.95 -37.78 10.07
CA VAL A 250 11.66 -38.40 8.76
C VAL A 250 12.61 -37.87 7.69
N VAL A 251 13.18 -38.84 6.99
CA VAL A 251 14.20 -38.80 5.93
C VAL A 251 13.66 -38.21 4.61
N ALA A 252 14.52 -37.50 3.87
CA ALA A 252 14.22 -36.95 2.55
C ALA A 252 14.51 -37.95 1.40
N PRO A 253 13.82 -37.87 0.25
CA PRO A 253 14.30 -38.45 -1.00
C PRO A 253 14.82 -37.41 -2.02
N ASN A 254 15.72 -37.92 -2.87
CA ASN A 254 16.65 -37.30 -3.83
C ASN A 254 15.99 -36.72 -5.12
N PRO A 255 16.62 -35.79 -5.87
CA PRO A 255 16.07 -35.20 -7.10
C PRO A 255 16.72 -35.75 -8.40
N ALA A 256 15.91 -36.02 -9.43
CA ALA A 256 16.31 -36.20 -10.85
C ALA A 256 15.01 -36.31 -11.69
N LEU A 257 14.75 -35.74 -12.88
CA LEU A 257 15.51 -35.12 -13.99
C LEU A 257 14.54 -34.17 -14.75
N ALA A 258 15.03 -33.11 -15.39
CA ALA A 258 14.23 -32.22 -16.26
C ALA A 258 14.71 -32.32 -17.74
N VAL A 259 13.76 -32.48 -18.67
CA VAL A 259 13.99 -32.51 -20.13
C VAL A 259 13.77 -31.11 -20.73
N ARG A 260 14.56 -30.71 -21.73
CA ARG A 260 14.48 -29.39 -22.43
C ARG A 260 13.71 -29.49 -23.77
N PRO A 261 12.95 -28.45 -24.20
CA PRO A 261 12.30 -28.40 -25.52
C PRO A 261 13.08 -27.60 -26.59
N GLN A 262 12.81 -27.90 -27.89
CA GLN A 262 13.45 -27.34 -29.10
C GLN A 262 12.53 -26.35 -29.90
N PRO A 263 13.06 -25.55 -30.86
CA PRO A 263 12.38 -24.39 -31.48
C PRO A 263 11.60 -24.69 -32.79
N GLN A 264 10.61 -23.85 -33.13
CA GLN A 264 9.71 -23.94 -34.29
C GLN A 264 9.82 -22.77 -35.31
N PRO A 265 9.41 -22.96 -36.59
CA PRO A 265 9.63 -22.03 -37.72
C PRO A 265 8.67 -20.81 -37.77
N PRO A 266 8.96 -19.76 -38.60
CA PRO A 266 8.32 -18.45 -38.50
C PRO A 266 6.89 -18.39 -39.10
N ARG A 267 6.02 -17.65 -38.41
CA ARG A 267 4.57 -17.52 -38.67
C ARG A 267 4.22 -16.27 -39.51
N PRO A 268 3.05 -16.23 -40.18
CA PRO A 268 2.59 -15.10 -41.01
C PRO A 268 2.30 -13.83 -40.18
N GLU A 269 2.38 -12.66 -40.81
CA GLU A 269 2.18 -11.34 -40.17
C GLU A 269 0.79 -11.21 -39.51
N PRO A 270 0.73 -10.74 -38.25
CA PRO A 270 -0.48 -10.80 -37.44
C PRO A 270 -1.54 -9.74 -37.77
N THR A 271 -2.82 -10.15 -37.77
CA THR A 271 -3.99 -9.30 -38.07
C THR A 271 -4.62 -8.59 -36.87
N ALA A 272 -4.21 -8.89 -35.63
CA ALA A 272 -4.74 -8.24 -34.44
C ALA A 272 -3.87 -7.06 -33.99
N CYS A 273 -4.47 -6.07 -33.32
CA CYS A 273 -3.74 -4.92 -32.80
C CYS A 273 -4.14 -4.66 -31.34
N ARG A 274 -3.15 -4.47 -30.46
CA ARG A 274 -3.34 -4.32 -29.01
C ARG A 274 -2.59 -3.11 -28.47
N VAL A 275 -3.18 -2.45 -27.49
CA VAL A 275 -2.58 -1.29 -26.81
C VAL A 275 -2.40 -1.61 -25.33
N PHE A 276 -1.22 -1.35 -24.78
CA PHE A 276 -0.83 -1.66 -23.41
C PHE A 276 -0.25 -0.43 -22.70
N SER A 277 -0.35 -0.40 -21.36
CA SER A 277 0.46 0.47 -20.50
C SER A 277 1.60 -0.30 -19.86
N ALA A 278 2.70 0.41 -19.66
CA ALA A 278 3.72 0.07 -18.68
C ALA A 278 4.25 1.35 -18.03
N SER A 279 4.93 1.26 -16.89
CA SER A 279 5.44 2.45 -16.22
C SER A 279 6.67 2.16 -15.37
N TYR A 280 7.70 2.99 -15.54
CA TYR A 280 8.82 3.17 -14.62
C TYR A 280 8.57 4.35 -13.64
N GLY A 281 7.37 4.93 -13.64
CA GLY A 281 6.93 5.94 -12.66
C GLY A 281 7.28 7.39 -13.01
N GLY A 282 7.53 7.69 -14.29
CA GLY A 282 7.82 9.05 -14.75
C GLY A 282 6.63 9.78 -15.37
N LYS A 283 6.85 11.04 -15.75
CA LYS A 283 5.79 11.91 -16.28
C LYS A 283 5.71 11.90 -17.80
N LYS A 284 6.85 11.67 -18.48
CA LYS A 284 6.90 11.50 -19.93
C LYS A 284 6.62 10.05 -20.26
N ALA A 285 6.16 9.81 -21.47
CA ALA A 285 5.92 8.46 -21.94
C ALA A 285 6.61 8.27 -23.29
N VAL A 286 6.98 7.04 -23.56
CA VAL A 286 7.41 6.60 -24.88
C VAL A 286 6.39 5.62 -25.44
N LEU A 287 6.16 5.68 -26.73
CA LEU A 287 5.34 4.67 -27.41
C LEU A 287 6.25 3.67 -28.09
N ILE A 288 6.08 2.39 -27.74
CA ILE A 288 6.88 1.29 -28.29
C ILE A 288 5.95 0.39 -29.09
N ARG A 289 6.31 0.11 -30.35
CA ARG A 289 5.64 -0.89 -31.19
C ARG A 289 6.41 -2.20 -31.13
N HIS A 290 5.69 -3.30 -30.98
CA HIS A 290 6.21 -4.66 -30.98
C HIS A 290 5.36 -5.54 -31.90
N VAL A 291 5.98 -6.43 -32.67
CA VAL A 291 5.26 -7.44 -33.45
C VAL A 291 5.32 -8.73 -32.66
N ALA A 292 4.22 -9.06 -31.98
CA ALA A 292 4.05 -10.33 -31.30
C ALA A 292 3.62 -11.43 -32.30
N GLU A 293 3.50 -12.67 -31.84
CA GLU A 293 3.17 -13.81 -32.72
C GLU A 293 1.81 -13.68 -33.42
N ASP A 294 0.85 -13.00 -32.81
CA ASP A 294 -0.54 -12.91 -33.28
C ASP A 294 -1.10 -11.47 -33.30
N ALA A 295 -0.31 -10.47 -32.88
CA ALA A 295 -0.72 -9.07 -32.89
C ALA A 295 0.43 -8.08 -33.08
N ILE A 296 0.10 -6.90 -33.61
CA ILE A 296 0.92 -5.69 -33.43
C ILE A 296 0.54 -5.06 -32.08
N GLU A 297 1.52 -4.85 -31.22
CA GLU A 297 1.33 -4.32 -29.87
C GLU A 297 1.95 -2.92 -29.76
N TYR A 298 1.20 -1.98 -29.21
CA TYR A 298 1.67 -0.63 -28.89
C TYR A 298 1.66 -0.45 -27.38
N THR A 299 2.83 -0.24 -26.77
CA THR A 299 2.96 0.05 -25.34
C THR A 299 3.23 1.52 -25.11
N ALA A 300 2.32 2.22 -24.44
CA ALA A 300 2.62 3.51 -23.82
C ALA A 300 3.37 3.24 -22.50
N LEU A 301 4.68 3.46 -22.51
CA LEU A 301 5.57 3.26 -21.38
C LEU A 301 5.90 4.60 -20.72
N GLU A 302 5.43 4.82 -19.51
CA GLU A 302 5.85 5.97 -18.71
C GLU A 302 7.30 5.82 -18.25
N VAL A 303 8.10 6.85 -18.47
CA VAL A 303 9.55 6.88 -18.24
C VAL A 303 9.96 8.15 -17.53
N LEU A 304 11.07 8.09 -16.79
CA LEU A 304 11.62 9.27 -16.12
C LEU A 304 12.19 10.25 -17.15
N ASP A 305 11.99 11.54 -16.90
CA ASP A 305 12.52 12.60 -17.76
C ASP A 305 14.05 12.54 -17.82
N GLY A 306 14.61 12.55 -19.03
CA GLY A 306 16.04 12.39 -19.29
C GLY A 306 16.55 10.94 -19.34
N PHE A 307 15.67 9.94 -19.16
CA PHE A 307 16.02 8.51 -19.23
C PHE A 307 15.20 7.74 -20.27
N GLU A 308 14.46 8.43 -21.13
CA GLU A 308 13.48 7.88 -22.07
C GLU A 308 14.08 6.76 -22.94
N ALA A 309 15.22 7.03 -23.60
CA ALA A 309 15.89 6.07 -24.47
C ALA A 309 16.38 4.83 -23.70
N SER A 310 17.04 5.02 -22.55
CA SER A 310 17.59 3.91 -21.76
C SER A 310 16.51 3.01 -21.13
N MET A 311 15.40 3.61 -20.69
CA MET A 311 14.26 2.87 -20.15
C MET A 311 13.46 2.18 -21.24
N ALA A 312 13.30 2.81 -22.41
CA ALA A 312 12.71 2.19 -23.58
C ALA A 312 13.53 0.98 -24.03
N GLU A 313 14.85 1.10 -24.11
CA GLU A 313 15.75 -0.01 -24.48
C GLU A 313 15.66 -1.16 -23.49
N SER A 314 15.71 -0.87 -22.18
CA SER A 314 15.57 -1.86 -21.12
C SER A 314 14.21 -2.60 -21.20
N TYR A 315 13.14 -1.86 -21.47
CA TYR A 315 11.81 -2.41 -21.66
C TYR A 315 11.73 -3.30 -22.91
N MET A 316 12.21 -2.81 -24.06
CA MET A 316 12.20 -3.56 -25.33
C MET A 316 13.02 -4.85 -25.20
N LYS A 317 14.21 -4.79 -24.58
CA LYS A 317 15.03 -5.99 -24.36
C LYS A 317 14.30 -7.09 -23.58
N THR A 318 13.41 -6.71 -22.67
CA THR A 318 12.77 -7.63 -21.73
C THR A 318 11.36 -8.06 -22.17
N TYR A 319 10.57 -7.13 -22.70
CA TYR A 319 9.13 -7.29 -22.90
C TYR A 319 8.69 -7.13 -24.35
N ALA A 320 9.53 -6.53 -25.19
CA ALA A 320 9.24 -6.30 -26.61
C ALA A 320 10.51 -6.52 -27.44
N PRO A 321 11.08 -7.74 -27.47
CA PRO A 321 12.32 -8.00 -28.19
C PRO A 321 12.13 -7.67 -29.68
N GLN A 322 13.06 -6.92 -30.28
CA GLN A 322 12.91 -6.31 -31.62
C GLN A 322 11.82 -5.22 -31.72
N GLY A 323 11.34 -4.73 -30.58
CA GLY A 323 10.45 -3.58 -30.50
C GLY A 323 11.11 -2.31 -31.03
N ARG A 324 10.28 -1.38 -31.52
CA ARG A 324 10.71 -0.11 -32.08
C ARG A 324 10.07 1.05 -31.34
N LEU A 325 10.88 2.02 -30.96
CA LEU A 325 10.41 3.31 -30.44
C LEU A 325 9.68 4.08 -31.55
N ILE A 326 8.43 4.45 -31.30
CA ILE A 326 7.57 5.22 -32.21
C ILE A 326 7.69 6.72 -31.92
N GLY A 327 7.84 7.10 -30.65
CA GLY A 327 8.04 8.50 -30.27
C GLY A 327 8.03 8.71 -28.75
N GLU A 328 8.41 9.91 -28.35
CA GLU A 328 8.33 10.40 -26.98
C GLU A 328 7.17 11.38 -26.83
N PHE A 329 6.52 11.36 -25.69
CA PHE A 329 5.29 12.09 -25.41
C PHE A 329 5.40 12.77 -24.04
N PRO A 330 4.86 13.99 -23.90
CA PRO A 330 4.79 14.70 -22.61
C PRO A 330 4.03 13.96 -21.51
N SER A 331 3.14 13.02 -21.85
CA SER A 331 2.37 12.21 -20.90
C SER A 331 1.96 10.86 -21.48
N SER A 332 1.63 9.90 -20.61
CA SER A 332 1.09 8.60 -21.03
C SER A 332 -0.23 8.72 -21.78
N GLU A 333 -1.08 9.68 -21.43
CA GLU A 333 -2.35 9.92 -22.11
C GLU A 333 -2.15 10.27 -23.58
N GLN A 334 -1.15 11.11 -23.90
CA GLN A 334 -0.83 11.45 -25.29
C GLN A 334 -0.19 10.29 -26.05
N ALA A 335 0.67 9.51 -25.39
CA ALA A 335 1.22 8.27 -25.97
C ALA A 335 0.10 7.25 -26.26
N PHE A 336 -0.90 7.15 -25.39
CA PHE A 336 -2.07 6.29 -25.57
C PHE A 336 -2.97 6.76 -26.69
N ALA A 337 -3.28 8.06 -26.76
CA ALA A 337 -4.05 8.62 -27.86
C ALA A 337 -3.40 8.27 -29.20
N ARG A 338 -2.07 8.46 -29.31
CA ARG A 338 -1.32 8.06 -30.50
C ARG A 338 -1.31 6.55 -30.74
N ALA A 339 -1.26 5.73 -29.69
CA ALA A 339 -1.35 4.28 -29.80
C ALA A 339 -2.69 3.84 -30.41
N TYR A 340 -3.81 4.42 -29.98
CA TYR A 340 -5.14 4.10 -30.50
C TYR A 340 -5.36 4.61 -31.93
N GLU A 341 -4.76 5.74 -32.32
CA GLU A 341 -4.74 6.16 -33.73
C GLU A 341 -4.04 5.15 -34.64
N LEU A 342 -2.92 4.58 -34.17
CA LEU A 342 -2.15 3.56 -34.90
C LEU A 342 -2.76 2.16 -34.81
N CYS A 343 -3.75 1.98 -33.92
CA CYS A 343 -4.34 0.70 -33.56
C CYS A 343 -5.88 0.82 -33.40
N PRO A 344 -6.62 1.18 -34.46
CA PRO A 344 -8.04 1.56 -34.38
C PRO A 344 -9.02 0.42 -34.01
N GLY A 345 -8.53 -0.79 -33.71
CA GLY A 345 -9.32 -1.96 -33.28
C GLY A 345 -9.05 -2.44 -31.85
N ALA A 346 -8.21 -1.76 -31.06
CA ALA A 346 -7.80 -2.23 -29.73
C ALA A 346 -8.81 -1.96 -28.58
N GLY A 347 -9.94 -1.28 -28.88
CA GLY A 347 -11.01 -1.03 -27.92
C GLY A 347 -12.26 -1.86 -28.25
N GLY A 348 -12.29 -3.11 -27.78
CA GLY A 348 -13.43 -4.03 -27.91
C GLY A 348 -13.46 -5.04 -26.78
#